data_AF-A0A0M9FX37-F1
#
_entry.id   AF-A0A0M9FX37-F1
#
_cell.length_a   1.000
_cell.length_b   1.000
_cell.length_c   1.000
_cell.angle_alpha   90.00
_cell.angle_beta   90.00
_cell.angle_gamma   90.00
#
_symmetry.space_group_name_H-M   'P 1'
#
loop_
_entity.id
_entity.type
_entity.pdbx_description
1 polymer ?
#
loop_
_entity_poly.entity_id
_entity_poly.type
_entity_poly.pdbx_seq_one_letter_code
_entity_poly.pdbx_strand_id
1 'polypeptide(L)'
;MFANHWIVADMDGTLTPTPSRAHGKYLSLSYCVATGLGYGAGYRSCLPWLRFFIERGGSLCVVSTAGKRMWTQIYQDLAPAVFGFGTIDDAGRCSRVLEASSAASASDAHPHAVAATTTAATTPGTLYMCGFTGAAMFRTRPCHAVWEDMDRLHPGWRTPSSTTAADAADRTTIPPAAVGLEEWAEYRQQAVEYAQASGAAAAAAAIPPSPALPASPSSPFSSPLLSSTTTMDAATHALAAAEARNAIIRFLEHASYVSRHNVMSAAAFFAGCLSTKYHTVFPALLQQLLSEVPPSLLSFAERGEPVPRICFAESPLLSLQALTTDGLYLKETNDALVDVQQVPCADGTVKNRSPVAQVVAMGIPARFFDCVFPSSSPSSSAAAATTTASASPQWQCCAKCAAVGAGAMVRVEAAGLELKSQPNSVCMFRRGVDKGLCVRWLVAEDNKRRKEGSNGVSFDLTKAVAFGDVPESVDRPLTEYPPMQYISLSPKDCAEERLAAMQATPPAQDASPYMYHVGGEEEGTALFLEELLTSCVKDADKGKNGEPRETTWFTPERVAACAGRAQTAVKAMVAERRGAPATGDPSRSTL
;
A
#
# COMPACT_ATOMS: atom_id res chain seq x y z
N MET A 1 -26.53 -4.82 -7.39
CA MET A 1 -26.38 -6.02 -6.55
C MET A 1 -25.59 -5.71 -5.29
N PHE A 2 -24.42 -5.07 -5.42
CA PHE A 2 -23.50 -4.75 -4.33
C PHE A 2 -23.60 -3.29 -3.85
N ALA A 3 -24.73 -2.63 -4.07
CA ALA A 3 -24.95 -1.28 -3.54
C ALA A 3 -24.69 -1.26 -2.03
N ASN A 4 -23.92 -0.27 -1.56
CA ASN A 4 -23.47 -0.11 -0.17
C ASN A 4 -22.55 -1.23 0.36
N HIS A 5 -22.00 -2.09 -0.50
CA HIS A 5 -20.96 -3.04 -0.13
C HIS A 5 -19.58 -2.48 -0.51
N TRP A 6 -18.58 -2.80 0.29
CA TRP A 6 -17.26 -2.20 0.20
C TRP A 6 -16.16 -3.26 0.16
N ILE A 7 -15.20 -3.06 -0.74
CA ILE A 7 -13.89 -3.70 -0.66
C ILE A 7 -12.90 -2.62 -0.26
N VAL A 8 -12.14 -2.84 0.82
CA VAL A 8 -10.99 -2.02 1.20
C VAL A 8 -9.74 -2.87 0.98
N ALA A 9 -8.79 -2.43 0.17
CA ALA A 9 -7.67 -3.29 -0.18
C ALA A 9 -6.36 -2.52 -0.19
N ASP A 10 -5.30 -3.12 0.34
CA ASP A 10 -3.95 -2.72 -0.03
C ASP A 10 -3.71 -2.90 -1.53
N MET A 11 -2.69 -2.25 -2.09
CA MET A 11 -2.34 -2.35 -3.51
C MET A 11 -1.22 -3.37 -3.77
N ASP A 12 0.00 -3.10 -3.29
CA ASP A 12 1.19 -3.90 -3.60
C ASP A 12 1.16 -5.21 -2.81
N GLY A 13 1.39 -6.35 -3.47
CA GLY A 13 1.25 -7.68 -2.87
C GLY A 13 -0.20 -8.14 -2.64
N THR A 14 -1.18 -7.28 -2.96
CA THR A 14 -2.60 -7.51 -2.68
C THR A 14 -3.48 -7.46 -3.92
N LEU A 15 -3.45 -6.36 -4.68
CA LEU A 15 -4.14 -6.24 -5.98
C LEU A 15 -3.14 -6.36 -7.13
N THR A 16 -1.96 -5.79 -6.96
CA THR A 16 -0.85 -5.82 -7.91
C THR A 16 0.35 -6.51 -7.29
N PRO A 17 1.24 -7.15 -8.07
CA PRO A 17 2.46 -7.73 -7.52
C PRO A 17 3.34 -6.68 -6.84
N THR A 18 4.06 -7.10 -5.79
CA THR A 18 5.09 -6.24 -5.19
C THR A 18 6.20 -5.91 -6.21
N PRO A 19 6.88 -4.76 -6.10
CA PRO A 19 8.02 -4.46 -6.98
C PRO A 19 9.10 -5.54 -6.95
N SER A 20 9.32 -6.19 -5.81
CA SER A 20 10.25 -7.34 -5.71
C SER A 20 9.83 -8.48 -6.63
N ARG A 21 8.55 -8.84 -6.65
CA ARG A 21 8.01 -9.89 -7.53
C ARG A 21 7.91 -9.44 -9.00
N ALA A 22 7.81 -8.14 -9.23
CA ALA A 22 7.75 -7.52 -10.55
C ALA A 22 9.12 -7.02 -11.08
N HIS A 23 10.24 -7.53 -10.55
CA HIS A 23 11.60 -7.17 -10.98
C HIS A 23 11.88 -5.65 -10.97
N GLY A 24 11.45 -4.98 -9.90
CA GLY A 24 11.60 -3.55 -9.70
C GLY A 24 10.60 -2.68 -10.46
N LYS A 25 9.64 -3.28 -11.20
CA LYS A 25 8.64 -2.55 -11.98
C LYS A 25 7.34 -2.37 -11.20
N TYR A 26 6.65 -1.27 -11.49
CA TYR A 26 5.28 -1.02 -11.03
C TYR A 26 4.34 -1.32 -12.19
N LEU A 27 3.59 -2.41 -12.09
CA LEU A 27 2.77 -2.94 -13.18
C LEU A 27 1.30 -2.60 -12.97
N SER A 28 0.58 -2.33 -14.07
CA SER A 28 -0.88 -2.19 -14.04
C SER A 28 -1.56 -3.55 -13.96
N LEU A 29 -2.83 -3.58 -13.54
CA LEU A 29 -3.62 -4.81 -13.50
C LEU A 29 -3.74 -5.44 -14.90
N SER A 30 -3.99 -4.62 -15.93
CA SER A 30 -4.07 -5.06 -17.33
C SER A 30 -2.76 -5.62 -17.85
N TYR A 31 -1.63 -5.02 -17.48
CA TYR A 31 -0.31 -5.53 -17.85
C TYR A 31 -0.05 -6.90 -17.21
N CYS A 32 -0.43 -7.08 -15.94
CA CYS A 32 -0.32 -8.37 -15.26
C CYS A 32 -1.16 -9.45 -15.96
N VAL A 33 -2.40 -9.12 -16.37
CA VAL A 33 -3.24 -10.02 -17.18
C VAL A 33 -2.57 -10.39 -18.51
N ALA A 34 -2.05 -9.40 -19.24
CA ALA A 34 -1.50 -9.60 -20.57
C ALA A 34 -0.21 -10.43 -20.58
N THR A 35 0.63 -10.26 -19.55
CA THR A 35 1.96 -10.91 -19.47
C THR A 35 1.98 -12.15 -18.61
N GLY A 36 0.98 -12.34 -17.75
CA GLY A 36 0.93 -13.41 -16.76
C GLY A 36 2.09 -13.40 -15.77
N LEU A 37 2.85 -12.30 -15.67
CA LEU A 37 4.03 -12.17 -14.80
C LEU A 37 5.04 -13.33 -14.91
N GLY A 38 5.19 -13.90 -16.11
CA GLY A 38 6.05 -15.07 -16.34
C GLY A 38 5.39 -16.43 -16.08
N TYR A 39 4.24 -16.48 -15.41
CA TYR A 39 3.40 -17.68 -15.21
C TYR A 39 2.48 -18.00 -16.39
N GLY A 40 2.43 -17.14 -17.42
CA GLY A 40 1.63 -17.34 -18.62
C GLY A 40 0.13 -17.47 -18.30
N ALA A 41 -0.55 -18.42 -18.97
CA ALA A 41 -1.99 -18.66 -18.80
C ALA A 41 -2.39 -19.12 -17.39
N GLY A 42 -1.42 -19.50 -16.55
CA GLY A 42 -1.64 -19.91 -15.15
C GLY A 42 -1.81 -18.77 -14.17
N TYR A 43 -1.60 -17.51 -14.57
CA TYR A 43 -1.76 -16.34 -13.71
C TYR A 43 -3.24 -16.05 -13.41
N ARG A 44 -3.57 -15.75 -12.15
CA ARG A 44 -4.92 -15.38 -11.71
C ARG A 44 -4.99 -13.90 -11.33
N SER A 45 -5.66 -13.10 -12.16
CA SER A 45 -5.84 -11.67 -11.91
C SER A 45 -7.15 -11.35 -11.20
N CYS A 46 -7.12 -10.40 -10.27
CA CYS A 46 -8.32 -9.87 -9.62
C CYS A 46 -9.09 -8.85 -10.49
N LEU A 47 -8.52 -8.37 -11.61
CA LEU A 47 -9.12 -7.31 -12.43
C LEU A 47 -10.55 -7.61 -12.90
N PRO A 48 -10.87 -8.80 -13.45
CA PRO A 48 -12.24 -9.10 -13.90
C PRO A 48 -13.25 -9.03 -12.74
N TRP A 49 -12.85 -9.49 -11.56
CA TRP A 49 -13.69 -9.53 -10.37
C TRP A 49 -13.91 -8.15 -9.76
N LEU A 50 -12.88 -7.29 -9.74
CA LEU A 50 -13.01 -5.90 -9.32
C LEU A 50 -13.94 -5.11 -10.25
N ARG A 51 -13.80 -5.28 -11.57
CA ARG A 51 -14.70 -4.66 -12.56
C ARG A 51 -16.14 -5.10 -12.34
N PHE A 52 -16.37 -6.42 -12.23
CA PHE A 52 -17.69 -6.98 -11.96
C PHE A 52 -18.32 -6.41 -10.68
N PHE A 53 -17.55 -6.31 -9.60
CA PHE A 53 -18.03 -5.77 -8.33
C PHE A 53 -18.47 -4.30 -8.47
N ILE A 54 -17.65 -3.47 -9.13
CA ILE A 54 -17.93 -2.05 -9.37
C ILE A 54 -19.14 -1.86 -10.29
N GLU A 55 -19.19 -2.55 -11.43
CA GLU A 55 -20.31 -2.49 -12.39
C GLU A 55 -21.65 -2.85 -11.74
N ARG A 56 -21.62 -3.70 -10.71
CA ARG A 56 -22.79 -4.15 -9.95
C ARG A 56 -23.10 -3.29 -8.72
N GLY A 57 -22.46 -2.13 -8.60
CA GLY A 57 -22.73 -1.08 -7.60
C GLY A 57 -21.86 -1.12 -6.35
N GLY A 58 -20.82 -1.96 -6.30
CA GLY A 58 -19.92 -2.09 -5.16
C GLY A 58 -18.83 -1.01 -5.14
N SER A 59 -18.50 -0.49 -3.97
CA SER A 59 -17.47 0.55 -3.81
C SER A 59 -16.12 -0.07 -3.48
N LEU A 60 -15.07 0.34 -4.19
CA LEU A 60 -13.70 -0.12 -3.96
C LEU A 60 -12.87 1.02 -3.37
N CYS A 61 -12.26 0.81 -2.21
CA CYS A 61 -11.27 1.71 -1.62
C CYS A 61 -9.89 1.03 -1.66
N VAL A 62 -9.02 1.48 -2.56
CA VAL A 62 -7.63 1.05 -2.58
C VAL A 62 -6.82 1.96 -1.67
N VAL A 63 -6.09 1.39 -0.73
CA VAL A 63 -5.28 2.12 0.24
C VAL A 63 -3.83 1.71 0.06
N SER A 64 -2.91 2.64 -0.17
CA SER A 64 -1.52 2.26 -0.41
C SER A 64 -0.54 3.30 0.12
N THR A 65 0.70 2.85 0.35
CA THR A 65 1.84 3.75 0.48
C THR A 65 2.21 4.40 -0.86
N ALA A 66 1.73 3.83 -1.97
CA ALA A 66 1.84 4.42 -3.28
C ALA A 66 1.10 5.77 -3.35
N GLY A 67 1.78 6.77 -3.92
CA GLY A 67 1.19 8.06 -4.24
C GLY A 67 0.49 8.03 -5.60
N LYS A 68 0.85 8.98 -6.48
CA LYS A 68 0.28 9.10 -7.84
C LYS A 68 0.36 7.84 -8.72
N ARG A 69 1.23 6.87 -8.39
CA ARG A 69 1.35 5.59 -9.12
C ARG A 69 0.04 4.81 -9.22
N MET A 70 -0.88 5.03 -8.27
CA MET A 70 -2.22 4.42 -8.31
C MET A 70 -3.00 4.77 -9.59
N TRP A 71 -2.69 5.89 -10.26
CA TRP A 71 -3.45 6.31 -11.46
C TRP A 71 -3.21 5.35 -12.61
N THR A 72 -1.94 5.04 -12.84
CA THR A 72 -1.52 4.15 -13.93
C THR A 72 -1.72 2.68 -13.57
N GLN A 73 -1.64 2.32 -12.29
CA GLN A 73 -1.76 0.91 -11.87
C GLN A 73 -3.21 0.46 -11.62
N ILE A 74 -4.10 1.37 -11.21
CA ILE A 74 -5.46 1.06 -10.76
C ILE A 74 -6.52 1.83 -11.55
N TYR A 75 -6.46 3.17 -11.57
CA TYR A 75 -7.54 3.98 -12.14
C TYR A 75 -7.80 3.66 -13.61
N GLN A 76 -6.74 3.62 -14.44
CA GLN A 76 -6.89 3.34 -15.87
C GLN A 76 -7.62 2.01 -16.15
N ASP A 77 -7.35 0.99 -15.33
CA ASP A 77 -7.93 -0.34 -15.53
C ASP A 77 -9.36 -0.47 -14.98
N LEU A 78 -9.73 0.33 -13.98
CA LEU A 78 -11.06 0.27 -13.34
C LEU A 78 -12.03 1.36 -13.80
N ALA A 79 -11.54 2.46 -14.37
CA ALA A 79 -12.37 3.53 -14.92
C ALA A 79 -13.42 3.04 -15.93
N PRO A 80 -13.15 2.05 -16.81
CA PRO A 80 -14.19 1.48 -17.67
C PRO A 80 -15.41 0.95 -16.92
N ALA A 81 -15.19 0.26 -15.78
CA ALA A 81 -16.26 -0.27 -14.94
C ALA A 81 -17.01 0.83 -14.19
N VAL A 82 -16.30 1.86 -13.73
CA VAL A 82 -16.91 3.01 -13.01
C VAL A 82 -17.79 3.85 -13.92
N PHE A 83 -17.35 4.12 -15.15
CA PHE A 83 -18.04 5.04 -16.06
C PHE A 83 -18.91 4.34 -17.12
N GLY A 84 -19.09 3.01 -17.01
CA GLY A 84 -19.99 2.24 -17.86
C GLY A 84 -19.50 2.05 -19.30
N PHE A 85 -18.18 1.96 -19.52
CA PHE A 85 -17.60 1.66 -20.83
C PHE A 85 -17.61 0.16 -21.20
N GLY A 86 -18.19 -0.70 -20.36
CA GLY A 86 -18.66 -2.04 -20.74
C GLY A 86 -20.17 -2.08 -20.56
N THR A 87 -20.99 -2.33 -21.58
CA THR A 87 -20.93 -3.40 -22.59
C THR A 87 -21.12 -2.87 -24.03
N ILE A 88 -20.14 -3.09 -24.91
CA ILE A 88 -20.43 -3.29 -26.33
C ILE A 88 -20.41 -4.81 -26.55
N ASP A 89 -21.58 -5.41 -26.63
CA ASP A 89 -21.73 -6.79 -27.10
C ASP A 89 -21.45 -6.84 -28.61
N ASP A 90 -20.53 -7.71 -29.01
CA ASP A 90 -20.69 -8.58 -30.17
C ASP A 90 -19.69 -9.75 -30.03
N ALA A 91 -20.23 -10.97 -29.88
CA ALA A 91 -19.52 -12.26 -29.77
C ALA A 91 -18.93 -12.70 -28.40
N GLY A 92 -19.61 -12.36 -27.30
CA GLY A 92 -19.84 -13.28 -26.17
C GLY A 92 -18.73 -14.26 -25.74
N ARG A 93 -17.70 -13.75 -25.03
CA ARG A 93 -16.93 -14.59 -24.08
C ARG A 93 -16.66 -13.84 -22.78
N CYS A 94 -17.72 -13.64 -22.01
CA CYS A 94 -17.64 -13.61 -20.54
C CYS A 94 -18.40 -14.81 -19.93
N SER A 95 -18.32 -15.98 -20.59
CA SER A 95 -18.99 -17.23 -20.16
C SER A 95 -18.04 -18.41 -19.96
N ARG A 96 -16.71 -18.23 -20.02
CA ARG A 96 -15.76 -19.36 -19.99
C ARG A 96 -15.03 -19.60 -18.67
N VAL A 97 -15.24 -18.78 -17.65
CA VAL A 97 -14.61 -19.01 -16.33
C VAL A 97 -15.53 -19.83 -15.39
N LEU A 98 -16.84 -19.91 -15.67
CA LEU A 98 -17.80 -20.64 -14.82
C LEU A 98 -18.17 -22.06 -15.31
N GLU A 99 -17.68 -22.52 -16.47
CA GLU A 99 -18.01 -23.85 -17.04
C GLU A 99 -16.85 -24.86 -17.08
N ALA A 100 -15.72 -24.61 -16.40
CA ALA A 100 -14.59 -25.55 -16.35
C ALA A 100 -14.64 -26.50 -15.14
N SER A 101 -15.83 -26.93 -14.71
CA SER A 101 -15.99 -27.94 -13.65
C SER A 101 -17.20 -28.85 -13.87
N SER A 102 -17.46 -29.27 -15.10
CA SER A 102 -18.19 -30.51 -15.39
C SER A 102 -18.13 -30.82 -16.89
N ALA A 103 -17.21 -31.68 -17.29
CA ALA A 103 -17.29 -32.34 -18.59
C ALA A 103 -16.83 -33.79 -18.44
N ALA A 104 -17.75 -34.62 -17.96
CA ALA A 104 -17.85 -36.02 -18.34
C ALA A 104 -19.19 -36.21 -19.07
N SER A 105 -19.13 -36.94 -20.18
CA SER A 105 -20.23 -37.46 -21.01
C SER A 105 -20.92 -36.51 -22.00
N ALA A 106 -21.00 -37.03 -23.22
CA ALA A 106 -21.61 -36.47 -24.42
C ALA A 106 -23.11 -36.72 -24.47
N SER A 107 -23.87 -35.80 -25.08
CA SER A 107 -24.71 -36.07 -26.26
C SER A 107 -25.61 -34.86 -26.58
N ASP A 108 -25.84 -34.66 -27.87
CA ASP A 108 -26.68 -33.64 -28.50
C ASP A 108 -28.06 -33.39 -27.88
N ALA A 109 -28.41 -32.11 -27.72
CA ALA A 109 -29.72 -31.54 -28.05
C ALA A 109 -29.71 -30.00 -27.87
N HIS A 110 -30.12 -29.25 -28.90
CA HIS A 110 -30.49 -27.84 -28.78
C HIS A 110 -31.61 -27.64 -27.74
N PRO A 111 -31.62 -26.51 -27.01
CA PRO A 111 -32.82 -25.66 -27.10
C PRO A 111 -32.60 -24.14 -26.96
N HIS A 112 -33.41 -23.42 -27.74
CA HIS A 112 -34.09 -22.15 -27.48
C HIS A 112 -33.39 -21.01 -26.71
N ALA A 113 -33.15 -19.93 -27.46
CA ALA A 113 -32.82 -18.59 -26.98
C ALA A 113 -33.84 -18.07 -25.95
N VAL A 114 -33.37 -17.83 -24.73
CA VAL A 114 -34.09 -17.06 -23.71
C VAL A 114 -33.66 -15.60 -23.87
N ALA A 115 -34.64 -14.75 -24.19
CA ALA A 115 -34.47 -13.32 -24.35
C ALA A 115 -33.87 -12.67 -23.09
N ALA A 116 -32.80 -11.90 -23.28
CA ALA A 116 -32.19 -11.05 -22.27
C ALA A 116 -33.24 -10.09 -21.71
N THR A 117 -33.68 -10.33 -20.48
CA THR A 117 -34.56 -9.41 -19.76
C THR A 117 -33.68 -8.26 -19.25
N THR A 118 -33.88 -7.08 -19.81
CA THR A 118 -33.18 -5.83 -19.46
C THR A 118 -33.41 -5.52 -17.98
N THR A 119 -32.50 -5.96 -17.11
CA THR A 119 -32.48 -5.55 -15.70
C THR A 119 -32.14 -4.07 -15.65
N ALA A 120 -32.95 -3.28 -14.92
CA ALA A 120 -32.72 -1.86 -14.69
C ALA A 120 -31.24 -1.59 -14.39
N ALA A 121 -30.61 -0.72 -15.19
CA ALA A 121 -29.19 -0.43 -15.11
C ALA A 121 -28.84 0.04 -13.69
N THR A 122 -28.18 -0.82 -12.91
CA THR A 122 -27.68 -0.45 -11.59
C THR A 122 -26.56 0.56 -11.78
N THR A 123 -26.65 1.71 -11.13
CA THR A 123 -25.57 2.70 -11.11
C THR A 123 -24.27 2.02 -10.65
N PRO A 124 -23.16 2.15 -11.40
CA PRO A 124 -21.87 1.63 -10.97
C PRO A 124 -21.46 2.18 -9.60
N GLY A 125 -20.60 1.42 -8.91
CA GLY A 125 -20.02 1.84 -7.65
C GLY A 125 -18.96 2.92 -7.82
N THR A 126 -18.37 3.34 -6.70
CA THR A 126 -17.34 4.38 -6.68
C THR A 126 -15.96 3.79 -6.40
N LEU A 127 -14.95 4.27 -7.11
CA LEU A 127 -13.55 3.96 -6.81
C LEU A 127 -12.95 5.07 -5.94
N TYR A 128 -12.36 4.67 -4.82
CA TYR A 128 -11.60 5.52 -3.91
C TYR A 128 -10.13 5.07 -3.93
N MET A 129 -9.23 6.03 -4.00
CA MET A 129 -7.79 5.81 -3.99
C MET A 129 -7.18 6.63 -2.87
N CYS A 130 -6.79 5.94 -1.81
CA CYS A 130 -6.21 6.51 -0.61
C CYS A 130 -4.69 6.27 -0.61
N GLY A 131 -3.95 7.24 -1.12
CA GLY A 131 -2.50 7.15 -1.30
C GLY A 131 -1.71 7.66 -0.10
N PHE A 132 -0.38 7.54 -0.19
CA PHE A 132 0.57 8.07 0.79
C PHE A 132 0.29 7.59 2.22
N THR A 133 0.05 6.29 2.37
CA THR A 133 -0.23 5.66 3.69
C THR A 133 -1.51 6.19 4.32
N GLY A 134 -2.46 6.65 3.51
CA GLY A 134 -3.72 7.20 3.97
C GLY A 134 -3.74 8.72 4.08
N ALA A 135 -2.70 9.46 3.67
CA ALA A 135 -2.69 10.91 3.85
C ALA A 135 -3.64 11.66 2.90
N ALA A 136 -3.91 11.14 1.71
CA ALA A 136 -4.81 11.78 0.75
C ALA A 136 -5.75 10.77 0.13
N MET A 137 -7.01 11.17 -0.09
CA MET A 137 -8.02 10.35 -0.73
C MET A 137 -8.55 11.05 -1.97
N PHE A 138 -8.64 10.29 -3.05
CA PHE A 138 -9.29 10.70 -4.28
C PHE A 138 -10.44 9.75 -4.57
N ARG A 139 -11.44 10.25 -5.27
CA ARG A 139 -12.58 9.44 -5.69
C ARG A 139 -12.93 9.71 -7.13
N THR A 140 -13.58 8.74 -7.76
CA THR A 140 -14.21 8.96 -9.06
C THR A 140 -15.39 9.90 -8.94
N ARG A 141 -15.45 10.88 -9.84
CA ARG A 141 -16.54 11.85 -9.93
C ARG A 141 -17.83 11.18 -10.40
N PRO A 142 -19.00 11.77 -10.11
CA PRO A 142 -20.26 11.29 -10.66
C PRO A 142 -20.22 11.26 -12.19
N CYS A 143 -20.73 10.16 -12.78
CA CYS A 143 -20.69 9.93 -14.23
C CYS A 143 -21.20 11.12 -15.05
N HIS A 144 -22.32 11.74 -14.65
CA HIS A 144 -22.90 12.88 -15.36
C HIS A 144 -21.91 14.05 -15.47
N ALA A 145 -21.23 14.40 -14.37
CA ALA A 145 -20.27 15.50 -14.34
C ALA A 145 -19.02 15.18 -15.19
N VAL A 146 -18.57 13.92 -15.18
CA VAL A 146 -17.47 13.46 -16.02
C VAL A 146 -17.83 13.57 -17.50
N TRP A 147 -19.02 13.12 -17.89
CA TRP A 147 -19.45 13.15 -19.28
C TRP A 147 -19.66 14.58 -19.80
N GLU A 148 -20.22 15.48 -18.98
CA GLU A 148 -20.33 16.90 -19.31
C GLU A 148 -18.95 17.53 -19.56
N ASP A 149 -17.97 17.24 -18.70
CA ASP A 149 -16.62 17.75 -18.88
C ASP A 149 -15.92 17.11 -20.07
N MET A 150 -16.13 15.82 -20.33
CA MET A 150 -15.61 15.15 -21.53
C MET A 150 -16.20 15.77 -22.80
N ASP A 151 -17.49 16.08 -22.83
CA ASP A 151 -18.15 16.75 -23.97
C ASP A 151 -17.57 18.14 -24.22
N ARG A 152 -17.30 18.88 -23.14
CA ARG A 152 -16.73 20.23 -23.21
C ARG A 152 -15.25 20.22 -23.63
N LEU A 153 -14.45 19.34 -23.04
CA LEU A 153 -12.98 19.36 -23.18
C LEU A 153 -12.47 18.49 -24.33
N HIS A 154 -13.25 17.49 -24.74
CA HIS A 154 -12.87 16.51 -25.75
C HIS A 154 -14.00 16.29 -26.79
N PRO A 155 -14.50 17.32 -27.51
CA PRO A 155 -15.76 17.27 -28.28
C PRO A 155 -15.88 16.17 -29.37
N GLY A 156 -14.82 15.40 -29.66
CA GLY A 156 -14.84 14.22 -30.54
C GLY A 156 -14.83 12.87 -29.82
N TRP A 157 -14.82 12.81 -28.48
CA TRP A 157 -14.64 11.57 -27.71
C TRP A 157 -15.79 10.57 -27.89
N ARG A 158 -16.99 11.06 -28.21
CA ARG A 158 -18.16 10.22 -28.51
C ARG A 158 -18.19 9.70 -29.95
N THR A 159 -17.37 10.24 -30.84
CA THR A 159 -17.41 9.90 -32.27
C THR A 159 -16.38 8.81 -32.55
N PRO A 160 -16.79 7.61 -33.00
CA PRO A 160 -15.85 6.61 -33.48
C PRO A 160 -15.08 7.21 -34.66
N SER A 161 -13.76 7.35 -34.53
CA SER A 161 -12.93 7.80 -35.65
C SER A 161 -13.04 6.75 -36.77
N SER A 162 -13.38 7.14 -38.00
CA SER A 162 -13.63 6.22 -39.13
C SER A 162 -12.35 5.61 -39.72
N THR A 163 -11.39 5.24 -38.89
CA THR A 163 -10.11 4.65 -39.31
C THR A 163 -10.11 3.17 -38.94
N THR A 164 -10.07 2.32 -39.98
CA THR A 164 -9.76 0.88 -40.03
C THR A 164 -10.00 0.00 -38.79
N ALA A 165 -10.67 -1.13 -38.99
CA ALA A 165 -11.06 -2.13 -37.97
C ALA A 165 -9.94 -2.67 -37.04
N ALA A 166 -8.67 -2.39 -37.33
CA ALA A 166 -7.55 -2.72 -36.45
C ALA A 166 -7.35 -1.72 -35.29
N ASP A 167 -7.84 -0.48 -35.42
CA ASP A 167 -7.71 0.59 -34.41
C ASP A 167 -8.94 0.69 -33.47
N ALA A 168 -10.01 -0.06 -33.76
CA ALA A 168 -11.29 0.04 -33.06
C ALA A 168 -11.28 -0.58 -31.64
N ALA A 169 -10.34 -1.46 -31.33
CA ALA A 169 -10.24 -2.11 -30.02
C ALA A 169 -9.64 -1.20 -28.92
N ASP A 170 -9.08 -0.04 -29.28
CA ASP A 170 -8.23 0.76 -28.38
C ASP A 170 -8.84 2.13 -28.00
N ARG A 171 -10.11 2.41 -28.36
CA ARG A 171 -10.67 3.78 -28.26
C ARG A 171 -12.09 3.90 -27.74
N THR A 172 -12.43 3.23 -26.64
CA THR A 172 -13.27 3.91 -25.65
C THR A 172 -12.33 4.86 -24.90
N THR A 173 -12.50 6.18 -25.08
CA THR A 173 -11.62 7.15 -24.42
C THR A 173 -11.92 7.11 -22.93
N ILE A 174 -11.16 6.30 -22.21
CA ILE A 174 -11.15 6.27 -20.75
C ILE A 174 -10.96 7.72 -20.29
N PRO A 175 -11.87 8.29 -19.47
CA PRO A 175 -11.76 9.67 -19.05
C PRO A 175 -10.38 9.89 -18.44
N PRO A 176 -9.62 10.91 -18.89
CA PRO A 176 -8.37 11.26 -18.25
C PRO A 176 -8.58 11.46 -16.76
N ALA A 177 -7.60 11.11 -15.94
CA ALA A 177 -7.71 11.19 -14.49
C ALA A 177 -8.09 12.62 -14.01
N ALA A 178 -7.60 13.64 -14.73
CA ALA A 178 -7.94 15.06 -14.57
C ALA A 178 -9.46 15.34 -14.64
N VAL A 179 -10.20 14.52 -15.38
CA VAL A 179 -11.65 14.65 -15.61
C VAL A 179 -12.40 13.67 -14.73
N GLY A 180 -11.94 12.42 -14.61
CA GLY A 180 -12.66 11.36 -13.91
C GLY A 180 -12.47 11.33 -12.40
N LEU A 181 -11.45 12.01 -11.85
CA LEU A 181 -11.14 12.00 -10.42
C LEU A 181 -11.26 13.39 -9.80
N GLU A 182 -11.52 13.39 -8.51
CA GLU A 182 -11.39 14.57 -7.66
C GLU A 182 -10.69 14.20 -6.35
N GLU A 183 -9.90 15.13 -5.80
CA GLU A 183 -9.38 15.03 -4.45
C GLU A 183 -10.54 15.25 -3.48
N TRP A 184 -10.65 14.40 -2.47
CA TRP A 184 -11.56 14.62 -1.36
C TRP A 184 -10.88 15.52 -0.31
N ALA A 185 -10.92 16.83 -0.53
CA ALA A 185 -10.17 17.78 0.30
C ALA A 185 -10.60 17.75 1.78
N GLU A 186 -11.88 17.49 2.06
CA GLU A 186 -12.44 17.35 3.41
C GLU A 186 -11.79 16.21 4.18
N TYR A 187 -11.48 15.09 3.51
CA TYR A 187 -10.77 13.96 4.11
C TYR A 187 -9.44 14.42 4.72
N ARG A 188 -8.64 15.16 3.95
CA ARG A 188 -7.32 15.65 4.39
C ARG A 188 -7.41 16.63 5.57
N GLN A 189 -8.51 17.36 5.70
CA GLN A 189 -8.72 18.33 6.77
C GLN A 189 -9.26 17.70 8.06
N GLN A 190 -10.05 16.63 7.98
CA GLN A 190 -10.85 16.15 9.10
C GLN A 190 -10.42 14.76 9.62
N ALA A 191 -9.72 13.96 8.81
CA ALA A 191 -9.49 12.55 9.14
C ALA A 191 -8.72 12.35 10.46
N VAL A 192 -7.74 13.20 10.76
CA VAL A 192 -6.97 13.10 12.01
C VAL A 192 -7.83 13.47 13.22
N GLU A 193 -8.69 14.49 13.10
CA GLU A 193 -9.59 14.92 14.18
C GLU A 193 -10.55 13.78 14.56
N TYR A 194 -11.15 13.13 13.56
CA TYR A 194 -12.04 11.99 13.80
C TYR A 194 -11.30 10.79 14.40
N ALA A 195 -10.07 10.51 13.96
CA ALA A 195 -9.27 9.43 14.53
C ALA A 195 -8.99 9.66 16.03
N GLN A 196 -8.64 10.90 16.41
CA GLN A 196 -8.37 11.26 17.80
C GLN A 196 -9.63 11.25 18.68
N ALA A 197 -10.75 11.79 18.17
CA ALA A 197 -12.03 11.77 18.88
C ALA A 197 -12.53 10.34 19.13
N SER A 198 -12.35 9.44 18.15
CA SER A 198 -12.78 8.05 18.24
C SER A 198 -11.90 7.24 19.21
N GLY A 199 -10.58 7.50 19.23
CA GLY A 199 -9.65 6.89 20.18
C GLY A 199 -9.89 7.32 21.63
N ALA A 200 -10.21 8.60 21.86
CA ALA A 200 -10.56 9.11 23.18
C ALA A 200 -11.88 8.51 23.71
N ALA A 201 -12.88 8.33 22.83
CA ALA A 201 -14.14 7.69 23.18
C ALA A 201 -13.97 6.19 23.51
N ALA A 202 -13.13 5.47 22.75
CA ALA A 202 -12.81 4.07 23.03
C ALA A 202 -12.02 3.89 24.34
N ALA A 203 -11.08 4.79 24.64
CA ALA A 203 -10.33 4.79 25.91
C ALA A 203 -11.23 5.10 27.12
N ALA A 204 -12.21 5.99 26.97
CA ALA A 204 -13.19 6.29 28.01
C ALA A 204 -14.17 5.14 28.27
N ALA A 205 -14.49 4.33 27.25
CA ALA A 205 -15.35 3.16 27.37
C ALA A 205 -14.66 1.92 27.98
N ALA A 206 -13.32 1.89 27.98
CA ALA A 206 -12.53 0.77 28.50
C ALA A 206 -12.24 0.84 30.03
N ILE A 207 -12.64 1.92 30.71
CA ILE A 207 -12.45 2.08 32.16
C ILE A 207 -13.79 1.81 32.87
N PRO A 208 -13.94 0.69 33.61
CA PRO A 208 -15.12 0.48 34.44
C PRO A 208 -15.19 1.54 35.56
N PRO A 209 -16.39 1.99 35.97
CA PRO A 209 -16.54 3.01 37.00
C PRO A 209 -16.06 2.45 38.35
N SER A 210 -14.88 2.89 38.79
CA SER A 210 -14.42 2.70 40.16
C SER A 210 -14.92 3.85 41.05
N PRO A 211 -15.27 3.60 42.32
CA PRO A 211 -15.87 4.62 43.18
C PRO A 211 -14.87 5.72 43.54
N ALA A 212 -15.41 6.93 43.55
CA ALA A 212 -14.78 8.23 43.80
C ALA A 212 -13.58 8.23 44.78
N LEU A 213 -12.44 8.69 44.27
CA LEU A 213 -11.36 9.33 45.05
C LEU A 213 -11.19 10.78 44.57
N PRO A 214 -10.79 11.71 45.46
CA PRO A 214 -10.93 13.14 45.21
C PRO A 214 -9.96 13.65 44.15
N ALA A 215 -10.45 14.61 43.37
CA ALA A 215 -9.76 15.28 42.28
C ALA A 215 -8.37 15.79 42.69
N SER A 216 -7.35 15.32 41.98
CA SER A 216 -6.01 15.93 41.98
C SER A 216 -5.91 16.96 40.84
N PRO A 217 -5.18 18.07 41.04
CA PRO A 217 -5.26 19.23 40.19
C PRO A 217 -4.49 19.04 38.87
N SER A 218 -5.16 19.39 37.77
CA SER A 218 -4.63 19.87 36.48
C SER A 218 -3.19 19.49 36.11
N SER A 219 -3.07 18.48 35.22
CA SER A 219 -1.88 18.27 34.40
C SER A 219 -1.54 19.53 33.59
N PRO A 220 -0.27 20.00 33.56
CA PRO A 220 0.15 21.18 32.80
C PRO A 220 0.52 20.88 31.34
N PHE A 221 0.29 19.66 30.83
CA PHE A 221 0.53 19.35 29.41
C PHE A 221 -0.71 19.64 28.56
N SER A 222 -1.02 20.93 28.40
CA SER A 222 -1.75 21.39 27.22
C SER A 222 -0.81 21.27 26.04
N SER A 223 -0.84 20.12 25.35
CA SER A 223 -0.12 19.92 24.10
C SER A 223 -0.48 21.04 23.12
N PRO A 224 0.50 21.65 22.43
CA PRO A 224 0.22 22.66 21.42
C PRO A 224 -0.68 22.02 20.35
N LEU A 225 -1.70 22.76 19.91
CA LEU A 225 -2.64 22.39 18.83
C LEU A 225 -1.90 21.65 17.70
N LEU A 226 -1.94 20.32 17.72
CA LEU A 226 -1.43 19.51 16.63
C LEU A 226 -2.29 19.85 15.41
N SER A 227 -1.65 20.27 14.31
CA SER A 227 -2.35 20.49 13.03
C SER A 227 -3.30 19.33 12.74
N SER A 228 -4.57 19.65 12.48
CA SER A 228 -5.64 18.70 12.20
C SER A 228 -5.55 18.03 10.83
N THR A 229 -4.51 18.35 10.06
CA THR A 229 -4.33 17.82 8.71
C THR A 229 -3.54 16.53 8.67
N THR A 230 -3.86 15.67 7.72
CA THR A 230 -3.10 14.45 7.40
C THR A 230 -1.72 14.73 6.77
N THR A 231 -1.46 15.96 6.35
CA THR A 231 -0.22 16.38 5.68
C THR A 231 0.67 17.23 6.58
N MET A 232 1.95 17.32 6.24
CA MET A 232 2.95 18.15 6.92
C MET A 232 2.82 19.63 6.52
N ASP A 233 2.98 20.52 7.50
CA ASP A 233 3.27 21.92 7.24
C ASP A 233 4.73 22.12 6.77
N ALA A 234 5.08 23.35 6.38
CA ALA A 234 6.40 23.66 5.84
C ALA A 234 7.56 23.37 6.83
N ALA A 235 7.35 23.62 8.13
CA ALA A 235 8.37 23.43 9.15
C ALA A 235 8.60 21.94 9.44
N THR A 236 7.50 21.18 9.56
CA THR A 236 7.48 19.74 9.76
C THR A 236 8.12 19.01 8.59
N HIS A 237 7.78 19.40 7.35
CA HIS A 237 8.40 18.87 6.15
C HIS A 237 9.91 19.18 6.11
N ALA A 238 10.34 20.41 6.39
CA ALA A 238 11.75 20.77 6.38
C ALA A 238 12.57 19.94 7.38
N LEU A 239 12.00 19.69 8.57
CA LEU A 239 12.60 18.79 9.56
C LEU A 239 12.69 17.36 9.03
N ALA A 240 11.61 16.80 8.50
CA ALA A 240 11.56 15.43 7.98
C ALA A 240 12.59 15.22 6.85
N ALA A 241 12.69 16.17 5.93
CA ALA A 241 13.66 16.17 4.84
C ALA A 241 15.11 16.23 5.36
N ALA A 242 15.37 17.06 6.38
CA ALA A 242 16.68 17.13 7.03
C ALA A 242 17.06 15.82 7.74
N GLU A 243 16.13 15.17 8.44
CA GLU A 243 16.38 13.89 9.09
C GLU A 243 16.55 12.74 8.09
N ALA A 244 15.81 12.75 6.98
CA ALA A 244 15.98 11.78 5.88
C ALA A 244 17.37 11.89 5.25
N ARG A 245 17.85 13.11 5.01
CA ARG A 245 19.23 13.37 4.60
C ARG A 245 20.24 12.84 5.61
N ASN A 246 20.06 13.17 6.90
CA ASN A 246 20.98 12.73 7.94
C ASN A 246 21.02 11.21 8.08
N ALA A 247 19.89 10.53 7.83
CA ALA A 247 19.82 9.08 7.81
C ALA A 247 20.71 8.47 6.72
N ILE A 248 20.65 9.00 5.50
CA ILE A 248 21.51 8.59 4.38
C ILE A 248 22.99 8.84 4.68
N ILE A 249 23.33 10.00 5.23
CA ILE A 249 24.70 10.33 5.64
C ILE A 249 25.23 9.29 6.63
N ARG A 250 24.50 9.01 7.72
CA ARG A 250 24.92 8.03 8.73
C ARG A 250 25.14 6.65 8.13
N PHE A 251 24.26 6.22 7.22
CA PHE A 251 24.37 4.93 6.57
C PHE A 251 25.60 4.84 5.65
N LEU A 252 25.89 5.89 4.87
CA LEU A 252 27.10 5.96 4.02
C LEU A 252 28.39 6.06 4.85
N GLU A 253 28.40 6.81 5.94
CA GLU A 253 29.52 6.89 6.88
C GLU A 253 29.80 5.52 7.53
N HIS A 254 28.74 4.82 7.93
CA HIS A 254 28.85 3.47 8.46
C HIS A 254 29.38 2.49 7.41
N ALA A 255 28.80 2.48 6.20
CA ALA A 255 29.24 1.63 5.10
C ALA A 255 30.73 1.87 4.77
N SER A 256 31.14 3.14 4.68
CA SER A 256 32.53 3.54 4.49
C SER A 256 33.44 2.96 5.57
N TYR A 257 33.05 3.07 6.84
CA TYR A 257 33.84 2.58 7.97
C TYR A 257 33.97 1.06 7.98
N VAL A 258 32.87 0.30 7.87
CA VAL A 258 32.89 -1.17 7.92
C VAL A 258 33.59 -1.78 6.70
N SER A 259 33.56 -1.08 5.56
CA SER A 259 34.27 -1.47 4.36
C SER A 259 35.69 -0.94 4.30
N ARG A 260 36.22 -0.36 5.40
CA ARG A 260 37.58 0.20 5.50
C ARG A 260 37.91 1.17 4.35
N HIS A 261 36.93 1.98 3.95
CA HIS A 261 36.99 2.93 2.84
C HIS A 261 37.30 2.31 1.46
N ASN A 262 37.07 0.99 1.31
CA ASN A 262 37.27 0.28 0.06
C ASN A 262 35.94 0.14 -0.71
N VAL A 263 35.89 0.69 -1.92
CA VAL A 263 34.66 0.71 -2.74
C VAL A 263 34.17 -0.69 -3.12
N MET A 264 35.06 -1.65 -3.40
CA MET A 264 34.68 -3.02 -3.74
C MET A 264 34.06 -3.74 -2.54
N SER A 265 34.64 -3.57 -1.36
CA SER A 265 34.10 -4.10 -0.11
C SER A 265 32.77 -3.44 0.26
N ALA A 266 32.62 -2.14 -0.03
CA ALA A 266 31.36 -1.43 0.15
C ALA A 266 30.29 -1.91 -0.84
N ALA A 267 30.65 -2.22 -2.09
CA ALA A 267 29.73 -2.82 -3.05
C ALA A 267 29.18 -4.17 -2.56
N ALA A 268 30.04 -5.02 -2.01
CA ALA A 268 29.62 -6.28 -1.38
C ALA A 268 28.73 -6.04 -0.15
N PHE A 269 29.07 -5.06 0.70
CA PHE A 269 28.23 -4.64 1.83
C PHE A 269 26.83 -4.23 1.36
N PHE A 270 26.74 -3.28 0.43
CA PHE A 270 25.47 -2.79 -0.10
C PHE A 270 24.68 -3.91 -0.77
N ALA A 271 25.32 -4.77 -1.58
CA ALA A 271 24.66 -5.92 -2.19
C ALA A 271 24.05 -6.88 -1.15
N GLY A 272 24.69 -7.01 0.02
CA GLY A 272 24.19 -7.81 1.13
C GLY A 272 23.10 -7.16 1.99
N CYS A 273 22.75 -5.88 1.77
CA CYS A 273 21.64 -5.22 2.50
C CYS A 273 20.52 -4.67 1.63
N LEU A 274 20.85 -4.24 0.42
CA LEU A 274 20.00 -3.42 -0.41
C LEU A 274 19.45 -4.22 -1.59
N SER A 275 18.28 -3.82 -2.05
CA SER A 275 17.71 -4.23 -3.33
C SER A 275 18.69 -3.95 -4.49
N THR A 276 18.62 -4.78 -5.54
CA THR A 276 19.46 -4.71 -6.75
C THR A 276 19.48 -3.32 -7.41
N LYS A 277 18.35 -2.60 -7.40
CA LYS A 277 18.27 -1.21 -7.90
C LYS A 277 19.23 -0.22 -7.24
N TYR A 278 19.81 -0.55 -6.08
CA TYR A 278 20.79 0.29 -5.38
C TYR A 278 22.24 -0.18 -5.55
N HIS A 279 22.46 -1.37 -6.14
CA HIS A 279 23.78 -2.01 -6.20
C HIS A 279 24.79 -1.24 -7.03
N THR A 280 24.35 -0.42 -7.98
CA THR A 280 25.23 0.48 -8.74
C THR A 280 25.32 1.85 -8.10
N VAL A 281 24.19 2.37 -7.61
CA VAL A 281 24.03 3.75 -7.15
C VAL A 281 24.80 4.02 -5.86
N PHE A 282 24.64 3.19 -4.82
CA PHE A 282 25.28 3.42 -3.52
C PHE A 282 26.82 3.27 -3.56
N PRO A 283 27.39 2.26 -4.24
CA PRO A 283 28.84 2.18 -4.41
C PRO A 283 29.41 3.37 -5.21
N ALA A 284 28.74 3.79 -6.29
CA ALA A 284 29.18 4.91 -7.10
C ALA A 284 29.15 6.23 -6.30
N LEU A 285 28.07 6.46 -5.52
CA LEU A 285 27.96 7.62 -4.63
C LEU A 285 29.06 7.60 -3.56
N LEU A 286 29.30 6.46 -2.93
CA LEU A 286 30.39 6.34 -1.94
C LEU A 286 31.77 6.57 -2.57
N GLN A 287 32.01 6.08 -3.78
CA GLN A 287 33.26 6.33 -4.51
C GLN A 287 33.49 7.83 -4.75
N GLN A 288 32.45 8.56 -5.14
CA GLN A 288 32.53 10.01 -5.32
C GLN A 288 32.81 10.71 -3.99
N LEU A 289 32.12 10.32 -2.90
CA LEU A 289 32.36 10.87 -1.58
C LEU A 289 33.79 10.63 -1.09
N LEU A 290 34.35 9.44 -1.30
CA LEU A 290 35.73 9.12 -0.93
C LEU A 290 36.74 9.91 -1.75
N SER A 291 36.40 10.33 -2.98
CA SER A 291 37.28 11.20 -3.78
C SER A 291 37.39 12.63 -3.23
N GLU A 292 36.45 13.06 -2.38
CA GLU A 292 36.51 14.34 -1.66
C GLU A 292 37.40 14.27 -0.40
N VAL A 293 37.82 13.06 0.01
CA VAL A 293 38.56 12.83 1.25
C VAL A 293 40.07 12.90 1.00
N PRO A 294 40.85 13.58 1.87
CA PRO A 294 42.30 13.59 1.78
C PRO A 294 42.90 12.17 1.73
N PRO A 295 43.82 11.86 0.79
CA PRO A 295 44.41 10.52 0.64
C PRO A 295 45.10 9.98 1.91
N SER A 296 45.58 10.88 2.78
CA SER A 296 46.18 10.52 4.06
C SER A 296 45.23 9.68 4.92
N LEU A 297 43.95 10.03 4.97
CA LEU A 297 42.92 9.33 5.74
C LEU A 297 42.51 7.98 5.14
N LEU A 298 42.81 7.75 3.85
CA LEU A 298 42.47 6.50 3.15
C LEU A 298 43.58 5.44 3.27
N SER A 299 44.82 5.85 3.53
CA SER A 299 46.01 4.98 3.58
C SER A 299 46.16 4.11 4.84
N PHE A 300 45.24 4.21 5.80
CA PHE A 300 45.34 3.54 7.11
C PHE A 300 44.97 2.04 7.08
N ALA A 301 44.33 1.56 6.02
CA ALA A 301 43.86 0.17 5.92
C ALA A 301 45.00 -0.86 5.92
N GLU A 302 46.18 -0.49 5.42
CA GLU A 302 47.33 -1.40 5.21
C GLU A 302 48.25 -1.52 6.44
N ARG A 303 48.15 -0.61 7.41
CA ARG A 303 49.08 -0.51 8.56
C ARG A 303 48.63 -1.20 9.85
N GLY A 304 47.45 -1.85 9.86
CA GLY A 304 46.87 -2.43 11.08
C GLY A 304 46.39 -1.40 12.11
N GLU A 305 46.35 -0.12 11.74
CA GLU A 305 45.89 0.99 12.56
C GLU A 305 44.35 1.05 12.59
N PRO A 306 43.74 1.64 13.64
CA PRO A 306 42.30 1.86 13.68
C PRO A 306 41.87 2.71 12.48
N VAL A 307 40.89 2.20 11.72
CA VAL A 307 40.34 2.88 10.54
C VAL A 307 39.73 4.21 10.99
N PRO A 308 40.16 5.36 10.43
CA PRO A 308 39.60 6.65 10.80
C PRO A 308 38.12 6.71 10.40
N ARG A 309 37.34 7.51 11.11
CA ARG A 309 35.97 7.77 10.68
C ARG A 309 35.93 9.00 9.80
N ILE A 310 35.23 8.90 8.69
CA ILE A 310 35.08 9.99 7.72
C ILE A 310 33.70 10.61 7.90
N CYS A 311 33.65 11.94 7.91
CA CYS A 311 32.42 12.70 7.96
C CYS A 311 32.04 13.15 6.55
N PHE A 312 30.81 12.85 6.12
CA PHE A 312 30.28 13.28 4.81
C PHE A 312 29.24 14.41 4.94
N ALA A 313 29.02 14.93 6.15
CA ALA A 313 27.92 15.85 6.44
C ALA A 313 27.98 17.19 5.66
N GLU A 314 29.16 17.62 5.22
CA GLU A 314 29.36 18.86 4.46
C GLU A 314 29.52 18.63 2.95
N SER A 315 29.40 17.38 2.47
CA SER A 315 29.53 17.07 1.05
C SER A 315 28.36 17.67 0.25
N PRO A 316 28.62 18.37 -0.88
CA PRO A 316 27.58 18.90 -1.76
C PRO A 316 26.76 17.77 -2.42
N LEU A 317 27.36 16.58 -2.60
CA LEU A 317 26.68 15.39 -3.10
C LEU A 317 25.59 14.89 -2.15
N LEU A 318 25.73 15.18 -0.86
CA LEU A 318 24.70 14.86 0.15
C LEU A 318 23.94 16.12 0.57
N SER A 319 23.96 17.20 -0.21
CA SER A 319 23.08 18.35 0.03
C SER A 319 21.62 17.93 -0.12
N LEU A 320 20.72 18.60 0.61
CA LEU A 320 19.30 18.27 0.53
C LEU A 320 18.78 18.44 -0.91
N GLN A 321 19.20 19.50 -1.60
CA GLN A 321 18.85 19.76 -3.00
C GLN A 321 19.25 18.60 -3.92
N ALA A 322 20.47 18.07 -3.78
CA ALA A 322 20.91 16.93 -4.58
C ALA A 322 20.06 15.69 -4.27
N LEU A 323 19.86 15.37 -2.99
CA LEU A 323 19.15 14.17 -2.58
C LEU A 323 17.66 14.18 -2.94
N THR A 324 17.04 15.35 -3.04
CA THR A 324 15.62 15.53 -3.44
C THR A 324 15.41 15.69 -4.95
N THR A 325 16.48 15.67 -5.76
CA THR A 325 16.34 15.81 -7.21
C THR A 325 15.99 14.46 -7.83
N ASP A 326 14.78 14.35 -8.39
CA ASP A 326 14.28 13.15 -9.08
C ASP A 326 15.25 12.68 -10.16
N GLY A 327 15.54 11.38 -10.17
CA GLY A 327 16.36 10.76 -11.20
C GLY A 327 17.84 11.17 -11.18
N LEU A 328 18.29 12.00 -10.24
CA LEU A 328 19.71 12.36 -10.15
C LEU A 328 20.57 11.12 -9.83
N TYR A 329 20.15 10.35 -8.83
CA TYR A 329 20.82 9.12 -8.40
C TYR A 329 20.10 7.86 -8.91
N LEU A 330 18.76 7.79 -8.79
CA LEU A 330 17.95 6.63 -9.18
C LEU A 330 17.33 6.87 -10.56
N LYS A 331 18.16 6.93 -11.61
CA LYS A 331 17.73 7.24 -12.99
C LYS A 331 16.69 6.28 -13.54
N GLU A 332 16.82 5.00 -13.21
CA GLU A 332 15.99 3.91 -13.75
C GLU A 332 14.53 4.02 -13.29
N THR A 333 14.33 4.45 -12.04
CA THR A 333 13.01 4.62 -11.45
C THR A 333 12.54 6.08 -11.44
N ASN A 334 13.43 7.01 -11.81
CA ASN A 334 13.24 8.45 -11.69
C ASN A 334 12.82 8.88 -10.27
N ASP A 335 13.33 8.17 -9.25
CA ASP A 335 13.09 8.48 -7.84
C ASP A 335 14.22 9.39 -7.31
N ALA A 336 13.90 10.15 -6.25
CA ALA A 336 14.90 10.82 -5.42
C ALA A 336 15.41 9.89 -4.29
N LEU A 337 16.60 10.17 -3.73
CA LEU A 337 17.09 9.44 -2.55
C LEU A 337 16.39 9.91 -1.26
N VAL A 338 16.08 11.20 -1.18
CA VAL A 338 15.11 11.76 -0.22
C VAL A 338 13.88 12.16 -1.02
N ASP A 339 12.89 11.27 -1.05
CA ASP A 339 11.67 11.47 -1.81
C ASP A 339 10.65 12.24 -0.97
N VAL A 340 10.36 13.49 -1.38
CA VAL A 340 9.37 14.36 -0.75
C VAL A 340 8.06 14.20 -1.50
N GLN A 341 7.16 13.40 -0.95
CA GLN A 341 5.93 13.04 -1.62
C GLN A 341 4.83 14.05 -1.35
N GLN A 342 4.57 14.88 -2.35
CA GLN A 342 3.51 15.89 -2.35
C GLN A 342 2.19 15.31 -2.86
N VAL A 343 1.08 15.79 -2.29
CA VAL A 343 -0.27 15.44 -2.74
C VAL A 343 -0.51 16.08 -4.13
N PRO A 344 -0.74 15.29 -5.19
CA PRO A 344 -0.95 15.81 -6.53
C PRO A 344 -2.38 16.35 -6.70
N CYS A 345 -2.62 17.10 -7.76
CA CYS A 345 -3.95 17.34 -8.28
C CYS A 345 -4.50 16.06 -8.95
N ALA A 346 -5.81 16.03 -9.26
CA ALA A 346 -6.44 14.88 -9.91
C ALA A 346 -5.83 14.52 -11.28
N ASP A 347 -5.22 15.48 -11.96
CA ASP A 347 -4.47 15.29 -13.21
C ASP A 347 -3.06 14.69 -13.00
N GLY A 348 -2.67 14.43 -11.75
CA GLY A 348 -1.34 13.93 -11.38
C GLY A 348 -0.26 15.02 -11.31
N THR A 349 -0.59 16.28 -11.62
CA THR A 349 0.35 17.39 -11.52
C THR A 349 0.56 17.79 -10.07
N VAL A 350 1.77 18.23 -9.75
CA VAL A 350 2.11 18.72 -8.41
C VAL A 350 2.33 20.22 -8.50
N LYS A 351 1.47 20.99 -7.85
CA LYS A 351 1.54 22.47 -7.85
C LYS A 351 2.60 22.96 -6.86
N ASN A 352 3.13 24.15 -7.11
CA ASN A 352 4.00 24.83 -6.15
C ASN A 352 3.24 25.00 -4.81
N ARG A 353 3.88 24.61 -3.69
CA ARG A 353 3.28 24.55 -2.33
C ARG A 353 2.20 23.48 -2.13
N SER A 354 2.18 22.43 -2.95
CA SER A 354 1.33 21.28 -2.66
C SER A 354 1.67 20.70 -1.28
N PRO A 355 0.67 20.28 -0.49
CA PRO A 355 0.90 19.68 0.82
C PRO A 355 1.82 18.45 0.73
N VAL A 356 2.74 18.32 1.68
CA VAL A 356 3.63 17.15 1.75
C VAL A 356 2.95 16.06 2.58
N ALA A 357 2.72 14.90 1.98
CA ALA A 357 2.08 13.78 2.65
C ALA A 357 3.08 12.97 3.48
N GLN A 358 4.23 12.64 2.89
CA GLN A 358 5.28 11.86 3.54
C GLN A 358 6.66 12.18 2.95
N VAL A 359 7.72 11.89 3.72
CA VAL A 359 9.11 11.99 3.28
C VAL A 359 9.76 10.63 3.43
N VAL A 360 10.41 10.13 2.38
CA VAL A 360 11.01 8.80 2.35
C VAL A 360 12.52 8.89 2.15
N ALA A 361 13.28 8.33 3.08
CA ALA A 361 14.72 8.10 2.90
C ALA A 361 14.94 6.73 2.24
N MET A 362 15.37 6.75 0.98
CA MET A 362 15.58 5.56 0.17
C MET A 362 16.97 4.94 0.42
N GLY A 363 17.04 3.61 0.37
CA GLY A 363 18.28 2.86 0.56
C GLY A 363 18.71 2.75 2.03
N ILE A 364 17.76 2.77 2.96
CA ILE A 364 17.98 2.47 4.38
C ILE A 364 17.29 1.13 4.69
N PRO A 365 18.03 0.01 4.79
CA PRO A 365 17.47 -1.29 5.11
C PRO A 365 16.82 -1.33 6.48
N ALA A 366 15.73 -2.08 6.61
CA ALA A 366 14.99 -2.19 7.87
C ALA A 366 15.85 -2.66 9.06
N ARG A 367 16.78 -3.59 8.81
CA ARG A 367 17.72 -4.09 9.83
C ARG A 367 18.64 -3.03 10.45
N PHE A 368 18.75 -1.86 9.82
CA PHE A 368 19.57 -0.75 10.29
C PHE A 368 18.75 0.43 10.82
N PHE A 369 17.41 0.29 10.88
CA PHE A 369 16.51 1.34 11.33
C PHE A 369 16.94 1.92 12.69
N ASP A 370 17.11 1.07 13.71
CA ASP A 370 17.50 1.50 15.06
C ASP A 370 18.91 2.07 15.14
N CYS A 371 19.79 1.75 14.19
CA CYS A 371 21.13 2.33 14.12
C CYS A 371 21.09 3.76 13.57
N VAL A 372 20.16 4.03 12.65
CA VAL A 372 19.99 5.34 12.01
C VAL A 372 19.11 6.27 12.85
N PHE A 373 18.10 5.72 13.50
CA PHE A 373 17.16 6.41 14.40
C PHE A 373 17.19 5.74 15.79
N PRO A 374 18.23 5.97 16.59
CA PRO A 374 18.36 5.34 17.90
C PRO A 374 17.24 5.80 18.84
N SER A 375 16.57 4.84 19.49
CA SER A 375 15.62 5.13 20.56
C SER A 375 16.33 5.63 21.81
N SER A 376 15.76 6.63 22.47
CA SER A 376 16.31 7.27 23.66
C SER A 376 16.03 6.51 24.98
N SER A 377 15.28 5.40 24.95
CA SER A 377 14.97 4.60 26.14
C SER A 377 16.03 3.53 26.40
N PRO A 378 16.71 3.55 27.57
CA PRO A 378 17.59 2.47 28.00
C PRO A 378 16.86 1.25 28.58
N SER A 379 15.56 1.06 28.32
CA SER A 379 14.74 0.04 29.00
C SER A 379 13.67 -0.59 28.09
N SER A 380 14.06 -1.65 27.36
CA SER A 380 13.18 -2.79 27.01
C SER A 380 13.92 -3.93 26.29
N SER A 381 15.16 -3.74 25.81
CA SER A 381 15.99 -4.83 25.24
C SER A 381 16.81 -5.62 26.27
N ALA A 382 16.61 -5.40 27.58
CA ALA A 382 17.33 -6.11 28.63
C ALA A 382 16.95 -7.61 28.77
N ALA A 383 15.92 -8.10 28.05
CA ALA A 383 15.52 -9.51 28.12
C ALA A 383 16.25 -10.42 27.12
N ALA A 384 17.07 -9.88 26.20
CA ALA A 384 17.88 -10.68 25.27
C ALA A 384 19.39 -10.64 25.57
N ALA A 385 19.80 -10.01 26.67
CA ALA A 385 21.20 -9.84 27.03
C ALA A 385 21.65 -10.90 28.04
N THR A 386 21.75 -12.16 27.60
CA THR A 386 22.57 -13.15 28.31
C THR A 386 23.59 -13.78 27.37
N THR A 387 24.38 -12.96 26.68
CA THR A 387 25.82 -13.19 26.43
C THR A 387 26.40 -12.02 25.64
N THR A 388 27.52 -11.49 26.14
CA THR A 388 28.36 -10.41 25.57
C THR A 388 27.76 -9.00 25.55
N ALA A 389 28.27 -8.17 26.46
CA ALA A 389 28.14 -6.72 26.42
C ALA A 389 28.74 -6.18 25.11
N SER A 390 27.88 -5.80 24.18
CA SER A 390 28.21 -5.01 22.99
C SER A 390 27.31 -3.78 23.02
N ALA A 391 27.86 -2.64 23.42
CA ALA A 391 27.22 -1.35 23.23
C ALA A 391 26.71 -1.27 21.77
N SER A 392 25.48 -0.80 21.56
CA SER A 392 24.94 -0.59 20.21
C SER A 392 26.00 0.10 19.34
N PRO A 393 26.33 -0.44 18.15
CA PRO A 393 27.46 0.06 17.37
C PRO A 393 27.22 1.54 17.08
N GLN A 394 28.02 2.42 17.67
CA GLN A 394 27.87 3.85 17.45
C GLN A 394 28.24 4.16 15.99
N TRP A 395 27.26 4.49 15.15
CA TRP A 395 27.44 4.94 13.76
C TRP A 395 27.89 6.41 13.66
N GLN A 396 28.66 6.86 14.63
CA GLN A 396 29.02 8.27 14.79
C GLN A 396 30.38 8.53 14.16
N CYS A 397 30.49 9.40 13.16
CA CYS A 397 31.79 9.77 12.59
C CYS A 397 32.55 10.81 13.42
N CYS A 398 31.82 11.73 14.05
CA CYS A 398 32.33 12.83 14.87
C CYS A 398 31.27 13.28 15.89
N ALA A 399 31.66 14.16 16.82
CA ALA A 399 30.75 14.67 17.87
C ALA A 399 29.52 15.42 17.30
N LYS A 400 29.66 16.12 16.17
CA LYS A 400 28.53 16.80 15.51
C LYS A 400 27.50 15.79 15.00
N CYS A 401 27.93 14.78 14.25
CA CYS A 401 27.03 13.73 13.75
C CYS A 401 26.45 12.87 14.88
N ALA A 402 27.20 12.67 15.97
CA ALA A 402 26.70 12.02 17.18
C ALA A 402 25.53 12.79 17.81
N ALA A 403 25.70 14.11 18.01
CA ALA A 403 24.66 14.96 18.58
C ALA A 403 23.40 15.02 17.69
N VAL A 404 23.59 15.10 16.36
CA VAL A 404 22.48 15.04 15.41
C VAL A 404 21.81 13.65 15.48
N GLY A 405 22.56 12.55 15.60
CA GLY A 405 22.00 11.20 15.72
C GLY A 405 21.19 10.94 16.99
N ALA A 406 21.74 11.29 18.16
CA ALA A 406 21.21 10.90 19.46
C ALA A 406 19.78 11.39 19.76
N GLY A 407 19.32 12.45 19.09
CA GLY A 407 17.98 13.00 19.25
C GLY A 407 17.09 12.90 18.01
N ALA A 408 17.49 12.17 16.97
CA ALA A 408 16.77 12.15 15.70
C ALA A 408 15.32 11.67 15.85
N MET A 409 15.12 10.51 16.50
CA MET A 409 13.78 9.95 16.73
C MET A 409 12.92 10.90 17.57
N VAL A 410 13.47 11.43 18.66
CA VAL A 410 12.78 12.38 19.55
C VAL A 410 12.35 13.65 18.81
N ARG A 411 13.20 14.21 17.94
CA ARG A 411 12.85 15.40 17.15
C ARG A 411 11.73 15.12 16.16
N VAL A 412 11.78 13.98 15.48
CA VAL A 412 10.75 13.56 14.52
C VAL A 412 9.41 13.39 15.26
N GLU A 413 9.40 12.69 16.38
CA GLU A 413 8.21 12.50 17.20
C GLU A 413 7.66 13.80 17.79
N ALA A 414 8.54 14.70 18.25
CA ALA A 414 8.16 16.01 18.78
C ALA A 414 7.52 16.91 17.71
N ALA A 415 7.85 16.70 16.43
CA ALA A 415 7.17 17.34 15.30
C ALA A 415 5.82 16.70 14.93
N GLY A 416 5.36 15.72 15.71
CA GLY A 416 4.11 15.00 15.46
C GLY A 416 4.21 14.05 14.25
N LEU A 417 5.41 13.52 13.98
CA LEU A 417 5.63 12.53 12.94
C LEU A 417 5.81 11.13 13.54
N GLU A 418 5.54 10.13 12.72
CA GLU A 418 5.90 8.74 12.95
C GLU A 418 6.93 8.30 11.91
N LEU A 419 7.81 7.40 12.34
CA LEU A 419 8.79 6.73 11.50
C LEU A 419 8.34 5.30 11.26
N LYS A 420 8.33 4.88 10.00
CA LYS A 420 8.06 3.50 9.63
C LYS A 420 9.19 2.97 8.78
N SER A 421 9.78 1.89 9.27
CA SER A 421 10.73 1.13 8.48
C SER A 421 10.00 0.38 7.36
N GLN A 422 10.55 0.45 6.16
CA GLN A 422 10.21 -0.37 5.00
C GLN A 422 11.44 -1.21 4.63
N PRO A 423 11.34 -2.27 3.81
CA PRO A 423 12.45 -3.19 3.56
C PRO A 423 13.77 -2.52 3.14
N ASN A 424 13.69 -1.43 2.35
CA ASN A 424 14.84 -0.68 1.84
C ASN A 424 14.68 0.84 1.99
N SER A 425 13.81 1.30 2.89
CA SER A 425 13.55 2.73 3.07
C SER A 425 13.03 3.02 4.47
N VAL A 426 13.08 4.29 4.88
CA VAL A 426 12.40 4.79 6.07
C VAL A 426 11.43 5.87 5.65
N CYS A 427 10.16 5.71 6.02
CA CYS A 427 9.11 6.67 5.72
C CYS A 427 8.77 7.50 6.97
N MET A 428 8.66 8.81 6.81
CA MET A 428 8.20 9.77 7.80
C MET A 428 6.85 10.34 7.36
N PHE A 429 5.85 10.26 8.21
CA PHE A 429 4.50 10.77 7.94
C PHE A 429 3.86 11.28 9.24
N ARG A 430 2.73 11.98 9.14
CA ARG A 430 2.04 12.54 10.31
C ARG A 430 1.53 11.42 11.23
N ARG A 431 1.72 11.60 12.54
CA ARG A 431 1.21 10.70 13.57
C ARG A 431 -0.30 10.47 13.40
N GLY A 432 -0.73 9.22 13.48
CA GLY A 432 -2.13 8.82 13.28
C GLY A 432 -2.57 8.72 11.81
N VAL A 433 -1.68 8.96 10.85
CA VAL A 433 -1.90 8.61 9.44
C VAL A 433 -1.44 7.19 9.19
N ASP A 434 -2.37 6.31 8.87
CA ASP A 434 -2.11 4.91 8.57
C ASP A 434 -3.15 4.39 7.57
N LYS A 435 -2.99 3.13 7.11
CA LYS A 435 -3.92 2.54 6.14
C LYS A 435 -5.35 2.39 6.67
N GLY A 436 -5.55 2.38 7.99
CA GLY A 436 -6.87 2.36 8.63
C GLY A 436 -7.54 3.72 8.71
N LEU A 437 -6.81 4.83 8.47
CA LEU A 437 -7.35 6.18 8.57
C LEU A 437 -8.55 6.40 7.64
N CYS A 438 -8.53 5.85 6.43
CA CYS A 438 -9.66 5.92 5.51
C CYS A 438 -10.90 5.24 6.07
N VAL A 439 -10.74 4.09 6.74
CA VAL A 439 -11.85 3.36 7.37
C VAL A 439 -12.43 4.17 8.53
N ARG A 440 -11.58 4.74 9.40
CA ARG A 440 -12.02 5.62 10.50
C ARG A 440 -12.84 6.79 9.98
N TRP A 441 -12.36 7.44 8.93
CA TRP A 441 -13.05 8.58 8.33
C TRP A 441 -14.37 8.17 7.66
N LEU A 442 -14.40 7.07 6.89
CA LEU A 442 -15.62 6.56 6.25
C LEU A 442 -16.70 6.19 7.27
N VAL A 443 -16.32 5.57 8.39
CA VAL A 443 -17.24 5.27 9.51
C VAL A 443 -17.76 6.56 10.14
N ALA A 444 -16.91 7.57 10.35
CA ALA A 444 -17.31 8.86 10.90
C ALA A 444 -18.32 9.58 9.99
N GLU A 445 -18.06 9.58 8.67
CA GLU A 445 -18.95 10.18 7.68
C GLU A 445 -20.30 9.46 7.59
N ASP A 446 -20.34 8.13 7.64
CA ASP A 446 -21.62 7.41 7.68
C ASP A 446 -22.40 7.70 8.97
N ASN A 447 -21.71 7.81 10.11
CA ASN A 447 -22.35 8.20 11.36
C ASN A 447 -22.93 9.62 11.29
N LYS A 448 -22.21 10.56 10.68
CA LYS A 448 -22.68 11.92 10.44
C LYS A 448 -23.91 11.91 9.51
N ARG A 449 -23.85 11.17 8.42
CA ARG A 449 -24.96 10.95 7.48
C ARG A 449 -26.22 10.47 8.19
N ARG A 450 -26.10 9.45 9.05
CA ARG A 450 -27.24 8.89 9.81
C ARG A 450 -27.84 9.89 10.81
N LYS A 451 -27.00 10.71 11.46
CA LYS A 451 -27.44 11.70 12.46
C LYS A 451 -28.09 12.92 11.81
N GLU A 452 -27.52 13.41 10.72
CA GLU A 452 -27.91 14.68 10.09
C GLU A 452 -28.88 14.49 8.91
N GLY A 453 -29.10 13.24 8.46
CA GLY A 453 -29.90 12.95 7.27
C GLY A 453 -29.27 13.49 5.97
N SER A 454 -27.96 13.74 5.98
CA SER A 454 -27.24 14.31 4.83
C SER A 454 -27.03 13.26 3.71
N ASN A 455 -26.71 13.71 2.50
CA ASN A 455 -26.37 12.84 1.36
C ASN A 455 -24.92 12.33 1.41
N GLY A 456 -24.41 12.03 2.61
CA GLY A 456 -23.04 11.56 2.84
C GLY A 456 -22.78 10.13 2.35
N VAL A 457 -21.57 9.63 2.63
CA VAL A 457 -21.17 8.25 2.28
C VAL A 457 -21.87 7.23 3.16
N SER A 458 -22.41 6.18 2.56
CA SER A 458 -22.88 5.01 3.31
C SER A 458 -21.75 3.98 3.44
N PHE A 459 -21.23 3.80 4.65
CA PHE A 459 -20.19 2.82 4.95
C PHE A 459 -20.58 1.98 6.17
N ASP A 460 -20.74 0.68 5.96
CA ASP A 460 -21.15 -0.27 7.00
C ASP A 460 -20.11 -1.38 7.08
N LEU A 461 -19.48 -1.54 8.25
CA LEU A 461 -18.46 -2.56 8.50
C LEU A 461 -19.00 -3.99 8.28
N THR A 462 -20.31 -4.23 8.45
CA THR A 462 -20.93 -5.55 8.18
C THR A 462 -21.10 -5.85 6.68
N LYS A 463 -20.88 -4.84 5.83
CA LYS A 463 -20.95 -4.91 4.36
C LYS A 463 -19.60 -4.60 3.73
N ALA A 464 -18.53 -4.65 4.51
CA ALA A 464 -17.18 -4.37 4.08
C ALA A 464 -16.29 -5.60 4.29
N VAL A 465 -15.34 -5.79 3.37
CA VAL A 465 -14.23 -6.74 3.50
C VAL A 465 -12.92 -6.03 3.18
N ALA A 466 -11.89 -6.30 3.99
CA ALA A 466 -10.56 -5.75 3.87
C ALA A 466 -9.57 -6.79 3.31
N PHE A 467 -8.56 -6.35 2.56
CA PHE A 467 -7.46 -7.19 2.05
C PHE A 467 -6.10 -6.57 2.35
N GLY A 468 -5.11 -7.42 2.63
CA GLY A 468 -3.70 -7.02 2.72
C GLY A 468 -2.76 -8.21 2.87
N ASP A 469 -1.48 -7.99 2.58
CA ASP A 469 -0.44 -9.01 2.54
C ASP A 469 0.43 -9.06 3.81
N VAL A 470 0.44 -7.99 4.61
CA VAL A 470 1.21 -7.92 5.86
C VAL A 470 0.36 -7.41 7.04
N PRO A 471 -0.58 -8.22 7.54
CA PRO A 471 -1.47 -7.84 8.64
C PRO A 471 -0.75 -7.57 9.98
N GLU A 472 0.51 -7.96 10.13
CA GLU A 472 1.27 -7.75 11.36
C GLU A 472 1.92 -6.36 11.43
N SER A 473 2.05 -5.65 10.29
CA SER A 473 2.75 -4.37 10.23
C SER A 473 2.00 -3.30 9.44
N VAL A 474 2.20 -3.21 8.12
CA VAL A 474 1.68 -2.11 7.30
C VAL A 474 0.16 -2.15 7.18
N ASP A 475 -0.45 -3.33 7.17
CA ASP A 475 -1.89 -3.52 7.05
C ASP A 475 -2.58 -3.78 8.38
N ARG A 476 -1.81 -3.91 9.48
CA ARG A 476 -2.37 -4.09 10.82
C ARG A 476 -3.54 -3.15 11.12
N PRO A 477 -3.47 -1.84 10.81
CA PRO A 477 -4.60 -0.94 11.06
C PRO A 477 -5.90 -1.38 10.38
N LEU A 478 -5.85 -2.05 9.22
CA LEU A 478 -7.04 -2.55 8.52
C LEU A 478 -7.70 -3.76 9.23
N THR A 479 -6.97 -4.44 10.11
CA THR A 479 -7.47 -5.60 10.88
C THR A 479 -8.26 -5.21 12.13
N GLU A 480 -8.23 -3.92 12.52
CA GLU A 480 -8.69 -3.43 13.82
C GLU A 480 -10.17 -2.97 13.83
N TYR A 481 -10.95 -3.30 12.79
CA TYR A 481 -12.33 -2.79 12.60
C TYR A 481 -13.41 -3.88 12.56
N PRO A 482 -13.59 -4.71 13.61
CA PRO A 482 -14.74 -5.60 13.65
C PRO A 482 -16.06 -4.80 13.56
N PRO A 483 -17.10 -5.30 12.87
CA PRO A 483 -17.23 -6.63 12.28
C PRO A 483 -16.68 -6.78 10.84
N MET A 484 -15.95 -5.80 10.28
CA MET A 484 -15.35 -5.92 8.95
C MET A 484 -14.38 -7.09 8.92
N GLN A 485 -14.56 -7.99 7.95
CA GLN A 485 -13.68 -9.14 7.80
C GLN A 485 -12.40 -8.75 7.07
N TYR A 486 -11.27 -9.35 7.45
CA TYR A 486 -9.97 -9.13 6.85
C TYR A 486 -9.44 -10.41 6.20
N ILE A 487 -9.06 -10.32 4.93
CA ILE A 487 -8.49 -11.40 4.13
C ILE A 487 -6.98 -11.19 4.04
N SER A 488 -6.23 -12.02 4.75
CA SER A 488 -4.77 -12.02 4.74
C SER A 488 -4.24 -12.85 3.57
N LEU A 489 -3.36 -12.24 2.78
CA LEU A 489 -2.68 -12.86 1.64
C LEU A 489 -1.26 -13.33 2.00
N SER A 490 -0.87 -13.11 3.25
CA SER A 490 0.34 -13.63 3.87
C SER A 490 0.28 -15.17 3.93
N PRO A 491 1.36 -15.88 3.56
CA PRO A 491 1.46 -17.32 3.81
C PRO A 491 1.37 -17.58 5.33
N LYS A 492 0.46 -18.48 5.74
CA LYS A 492 0.20 -18.77 7.16
C LYS A 492 1.47 -19.20 7.92
N ASP A 493 2.28 -20.07 7.32
CA ASP A 493 3.49 -20.61 7.95
C ASP A 493 4.56 -19.52 8.14
N CYS A 494 4.68 -18.59 7.19
CA CYS A 494 5.57 -17.43 7.31
C CYS A 494 5.03 -16.35 8.26
N ALA A 495 3.72 -16.30 8.51
CA ALA A 495 3.12 -15.36 9.46
C ALA A 495 3.45 -15.77 10.89
N GLU A 496 3.36 -17.06 11.23
CA GLU A 496 3.74 -17.60 12.55
C GLU A 496 5.23 -17.44 12.84
N GLU A 497 6.11 -17.72 11.86
CA GLU A 497 7.56 -17.49 11.98
C GLU A 497 7.92 -16.00 12.09
N ARG A 498 7.24 -15.11 11.32
CA ARG A 498 7.44 -13.66 11.42
C ARG A 498 6.90 -13.09 12.73
N LEU A 499 5.77 -13.59 13.24
CA LEU A 499 5.26 -13.27 14.57
C LEU A 499 6.29 -13.66 15.63
N ALA A 500 6.84 -14.88 15.56
CA ALA A 500 7.86 -15.35 16.49
C ALA A 500 9.14 -14.49 16.43
N ALA A 501 9.53 -14.01 15.25
CA ALA A 501 10.66 -13.10 15.08
C ALA A 501 10.38 -11.66 15.58
N MET A 502 9.13 -11.20 15.50
CA MET A 502 8.72 -9.85 15.96
C MET A 502 8.33 -9.82 17.46
N GLN A 503 8.00 -10.97 18.06
CA GLN A 503 7.54 -11.08 19.45
C GLN A 503 8.68 -11.47 20.41
N ALA A 504 9.48 -10.48 20.81
CA ALA A 504 10.18 -10.46 22.09
C ALA A 504 9.30 -9.89 23.24
N THR A 505 7.98 -9.82 23.04
CA THR A 505 6.94 -9.44 24.04
C THR A 505 5.75 -10.39 23.84
N PRO A 506 5.02 -10.81 24.89
CA PRO A 506 4.27 -12.06 24.88
C PRO A 506 3.11 -12.05 23.89
N PRO A 507 2.75 -13.21 23.31
CA PRO A 507 1.72 -13.30 22.30
C PRO A 507 0.37 -12.96 22.92
N ALA A 508 -0.32 -11.96 22.36
CA ALA A 508 -1.77 -11.93 22.45
C ALA A 508 -2.28 -13.09 21.58
N GLN A 509 -2.43 -14.26 22.21
CA GLN A 509 -3.27 -15.33 21.70
C GLN A 509 -4.69 -14.80 21.60
N ASP A 510 -5.10 -14.46 20.38
CA ASP A 510 -6.41 -14.80 19.83
C ASP A 510 -6.40 -14.38 18.36
N ALA A 511 -6.44 -15.36 17.46
CA ALA A 511 -6.69 -15.08 16.05
C ALA A 511 -8.04 -14.37 15.98
N SER A 512 -8.03 -13.09 15.57
CA SER A 512 -9.26 -12.30 15.44
C SER A 512 -10.29 -13.13 14.65
N PRO A 513 -11.51 -13.33 15.15
CA PRO A 513 -12.53 -14.14 14.46
C PRO A 513 -12.96 -13.52 13.11
N TYR A 514 -12.46 -12.31 12.82
CA TYR A 514 -12.69 -11.59 11.58
C TYR A 514 -11.52 -11.70 10.60
N MET A 515 -10.43 -12.40 10.92
CA MET A 515 -9.26 -12.55 10.06
C MET A 515 -9.19 -13.95 9.42
N TYR A 516 -9.06 -14.00 8.09
CA TYR A 516 -8.98 -15.23 7.30
C TYR A 516 -7.72 -15.25 6.43
N HIS A 517 -6.90 -16.29 6.54
CA HIS A 517 -5.68 -16.43 5.74
C HIS A 517 -5.93 -17.21 4.45
N VAL A 518 -5.77 -16.55 3.30
CA VAL A 518 -5.85 -17.16 1.97
C VAL A 518 -4.46 -17.47 1.41
N GLY A 519 -3.48 -16.59 1.62
CA GLY A 519 -2.15 -16.70 1.02
C GLY A 519 -2.13 -16.33 -0.47
N GLY A 520 -0.99 -16.49 -1.14
CA GLY A 520 -0.90 -16.40 -2.61
C GLY A 520 -0.87 -14.98 -3.18
N GLU A 521 -0.67 -13.96 -2.35
CA GLU A 521 -0.57 -12.54 -2.76
C GLU A 521 -1.75 -12.14 -3.66
N GLU A 522 -1.51 -11.45 -4.78
CA GLU A 522 -2.56 -10.95 -5.67
C GLU A 522 -3.41 -12.05 -6.33
N GLU A 523 -2.86 -13.24 -6.50
CA GLU A 523 -3.59 -14.40 -7.03
C GLU A 523 -4.54 -14.99 -5.98
N GLY A 524 -4.16 -14.89 -4.70
CA GLY A 524 -5.04 -15.20 -3.58
C GLY A 524 -6.26 -14.28 -3.53
N THR A 525 -6.06 -12.98 -3.76
CA THR A 525 -7.17 -12.02 -3.90
C THR A 525 -8.08 -12.41 -5.05
N ALA A 526 -7.51 -12.76 -6.21
CA ALA A 526 -8.29 -13.17 -7.38
C ALA A 526 -9.17 -14.40 -7.07
N LEU A 527 -8.59 -15.44 -6.47
CA LEU A 527 -9.30 -16.67 -6.11
C LEU A 527 -10.36 -16.44 -5.04
N PHE A 528 -10.09 -15.59 -4.05
CA PHE A 528 -11.09 -15.24 -3.04
C PHE A 528 -12.27 -14.47 -3.65
N LEU A 529 -12.00 -13.45 -4.48
CA LEU A 529 -13.03 -12.65 -5.11
C LEU A 529 -13.88 -13.49 -6.09
N GLU A 530 -13.25 -14.40 -6.83
CA GLU A 530 -13.94 -15.39 -7.67
C GLU A 530 -14.96 -16.20 -6.86
N GLU A 531 -14.51 -16.79 -5.74
CA GLU A 531 -15.35 -17.60 -4.87
C GLU A 531 -16.48 -16.79 -4.22
N LEU A 532 -16.17 -15.61 -3.70
CA LEU A 532 -17.13 -14.73 -3.03
C LEU A 532 -18.20 -14.24 -4.01
N LEU A 533 -17.79 -13.63 -5.12
CA LEU A 533 -18.72 -12.99 -6.04
C LEU A 533 -19.56 -14.03 -6.79
N THR A 534 -18.99 -15.18 -7.15
CA THR A 534 -19.73 -16.31 -7.74
C THR A 534 -20.77 -16.87 -6.76
N SER A 535 -20.43 -17.00 -5.48
CA SER A 535 -21.38 -17.43 -4.45
C SER A 535 -22.55 -16.46 -4.33
N CYS A 536 -22.30 -15.15 -4.32
CA CYS A 536 -23.34 -14.14 -4.25
C CYS A 536 -24.27 -14.18 -5.47
N VAL A 537 -23.74 -14.38 -6.69
CA VAL A 537 -24.56 -14.48 -7.91
C VAL A 537 -25.47 -15.71 -7.87
N LYS A 538 -24.93 -16.87 -7.49
CA LYS A 538 -25.70 -18.12 -7.37
C LYS A 538 -26.89 -17.98 -6.43
N ASP A 539 -26.73 -17.26 -5.31
CA ASP A 539 -27.82 -17.06 -4.36
C ASP A 539 -28.80 -15.96 -4.78
N ALA A 540 -28.32 -14.92 -5.48
CA ALA A 540 -29.20 -13.92 -6.08
C ALA A 540 -30.19 -14.53 -7.09
N ASP A 541 -29.76 -15.56 -7.83
CA ASP A 541 -30.60 -16.28 -8.79
C ASP A 541 -31.62 -17.20 -8.11
N LYS A 542 -31.25 -17.85 -6.99
CA LYS A 542 -32.18 -18.68 -6.17
C LYS A 542 -33.25 -17.84 -5.47
N GLY A 543 -32.88 -16.63 -5.03
CA GLY A 543 -33.76 -15.71 -4.31
C GLY A 543 -34.91 -15.10 -5.13
N LYS A 544 -35.16 -15.57 -6.36
CA LYS A 544 -36.37 -15.22 -7.14
C LYS A 544 -37.64 -15.90 -6.60
N ASN A 545 -37.51 -16.84 -5.66
CA ASN A 545 -38.62 -17.63 -5.10
C ASN A 545 -39.28 -17.07 -3.83
N GLY A 546 -39.03 -15.79 -3.47
CA GLY A 546 -39.85 -15.08 -2.47
C GLY A 546 -39.44 -15.18 -1.00
N GLU A 547 -38.28 -15.77 -0.68
CA GLU A 547 -37.74 -15.73 0.68
C GLU A 547 -37.09 -14.37 1.01
N PRO A 548 -37.15 -13.93 2.30
CA PRO A 548 -36.52 -12.68 2.73
C PRO A 548 -35.01 -12.72 2.44
N ARG A 549 -34.54 -11.77 1.63
CA ARG A 549 -33.12 -11.65 1.25
C ARG A 549 -32.27 -11.27 2.46
N GLU A 550 -31.12 -11.93 2.62
CA GLU A 550 -30.06 -11.51 3.53
C GLU A 550 -29.74 -10.02 3.33
N THR A 551 -29.54 -9.29 4.43
CA THR A 551 -29.30 -7.84 4.41
C THR A 551 -27.88 -7.46 3.96
N THR A 552 -26.96 -8.42 3.94
CA THR A 552 -25.56 -8.30 3.52
C THR A 552 -25.11 -9.53 2.73
N TRP A 553 -24.33 -9.32 1.66
CA TRP A 553 -23.67 -10.40 0.94
C TRP A 553 -22.40 -10.89 1.64
N PHE A 554 -21.84 -10.11 2.57
CA PHE A 554 -20.58 -10.42 3.25
C PHE A 554 -20.84 -10.94 4.66
N THR A 555 -21.65 -12.01 4.76
CA THR A 555 -21.87 -12.69 6.03
C THR A 555 -20.57 -13.38 6.50
N PRO A 556 -20.29 -13.44 7.81
CA PRO A 556 -19.11 -14.12 8.33
C PRO A 556 -18.99 -15.57 7.83
N GLU A 557 -20.10 -16.30 7.77
CA GLU A 557 -20.14 -17.69 7.33
C GLU A 557 -19.76 -17.84 5.85
N ARG A 558 -20.29 -16.95 5.00
CA ARG A 558 -19.97 -16.96 3.56
C ARG A 558 -18.51 -16.60 3.34
N VAL A 559 -18.03 -15.54 3.98
CA VAL A 559 -16.64 -15.09 3.87
C VAL A 559 -15.66 -16.18 4.34
N ALA A 560 -15.93 -16.81 5.48
CA ALA A 560 -15.14 -17.93 5.98
C ALA A 560 -15.10 -19.10 4.99
N ALA A 561 -16.26 -19.50 4.44
CA ALA A 561 -16.34 -20.59 3.49
C ALA A 561 -15.60 -20.29 2.18
N CYS A 562 -15.74 -19.07 1.65
CA CYS A 562 -15.01 -18.64 0.45
C CYS A 562 -13.50 -18.55 0.69
N ALA A 563 -13.06 -18.04 1.84
CA ALA A 563 -11.65 -18.01 2.22
C ALA A 563 -11.04 -19.41 2.32
N GLY A 564 -11.75 -20.39 2.90
CA GLY A 564 -11.29 -21.78 2.97
C GLY A 564 -11.11 -22.42 1.60
N ARG A 565 -12.04 -22.19 0.66
CA ARG A 565 -11.94 -22.69 -0.72
C ARG A 565 -10.81 -22.00 -1.48
N ALA A 566 -10.69 -20.68 -1.38
CA ALA A 566 -9.61 -19.92 -1.99
C ALA A 566 -8.24 -20.37 -1.47
N GLN A 567 -8.08 -20.57 -0.15
CA GLN A 567 -6.84 -21.08 0.43
C GLN A 567 -6.47 -22.46 -0.14
N THR A 568 -7.46 -23.34 -0.30
CA THR A 568 -7.25 -24.67 -0.89
C THR A 568 -6.80 -24.56 -2.34
N ALA A 569 -7.42 -23.67 -3.12
CA ALA A 569 -7.05 -23.40 -4.50
C ALA A 569 -5.63 -22.81 -4.63
N VAL A 570 -5.25 -21.87 -3.75
CA VAL A 570 -3.88 -21.32 -3.69
C VAL A 570 -2.87 -22.44 -3.42
N LYS A 571 -3.13 -23.32 -2.45
CA LYS A 571 -2.23 -24.45 -2.15
C LYS A 571 -2.08 -25.40 -3.35
N ALA A 572 -3.18 -25.72 -4.03
CA ALA A 572 -3.16 -26.55 -5.23
C ALA A 572 -2.35 -25.89 -6.36
N MET A 573 -2.59 -24.60 -6.62
CA MET A 573 -1.86 -23.81 -7.62
C MET A 573 -0.35 -23.77 -7.35
N VAL A 574 0.05 -23.54 -6.09
CA VAL A 574 1.47 -23.54 -5.69
C VAL A 574 2.10 -24.93 -5.83
N ALA A 575 1.37 -25.99 -5.49
CA ALA A 575 1.84 -27.36 -5.65
C ALA A 575 2.03 -27.75 -7.13
N GLU A 576 1.08 -27.39 -8.00
CA GLU A 576 1.17 -27.61 -9.45
C GLU A 576 2.41 -26.93 -10.04
N ARG A 577 2.68 -25.68 -9.66
CA ARG A 577 3.86 -24.93 -10.11
C ARG A 577 5.18 -25.54 -9.62
N ARG A 578 5.20 -26.14 -8.43
CA ARG A 578 6.38 -26.85 -7.90
C ARG A 578 6.61 -28.21 -8.58
N GLY A 579 5.55 -28.85 -9.08
CA GLY A 579 5.60 -30.16 -9.73
C GLY A 579 5.81 -30.13 -11.24
N ALA A 580 5.59 -28.98 -11.91
CA ALA A 580 5.81 -28.86 -13.35
C ALA A 580 7.30 -28.98 -13.69
N PRO A 581 7.71 -29.87 -14.64
CA PRO A 581 9.09 -29.93 -15.09
C PRO A 581 9.50 -28.57 -15.66
N ALA A 582 10.68 -28.09 -15.30
CA ALA A 582 11.26 -26.87 -15.85
C ALA A 582 11.49 -27.05 -17.36
N THR A 583 10.46 -26.83 -18.17
CA THR A 583 10.55 -26.88 -19.62
C THR A 583 11.31 -25.65 -20.10
N GLY A 584 12.63 -25.78 -20.13
CA GLY A 584 13.53 -25.26 -21.16
C GLY A 584 13.39 -23.80 -21.57
N ASP A 585 13.83 -22.88 -20.70
CA ASP A 585 14.58 -21.71 -21.18
C ASP A 585 15.61 -21.33 -20.10
N PRO A 586 16.91 -21.58 -20.32
CA PRO A 586 17.95 -21.24 -19.34
C PRO A 586 18.11 -19.72 -19.12
N SER A 587 17.43 -18.87 -19.88
CA SER A 587 17.31 -17.43 -19.57
C SER A 587 16.34 -17.13 -18.41
N ARG A 588 15.57 -18.13 -17.94
CA ARG A 588 14.64 -18.02 -16.79
C ARG A 588 15.24 -18.42 -15.43
N SER A 589 16.50 -18.86 -15.35
CA SER A 589 17.07 -19.44 -14.12
C SER A 589 17.64 -18.44 -13.09
N THR A 590 17.31 -17.15 -13.22
CA THR A 590 17.56 -16.12 -12.19
C THR A 590 16.30 -15.29 -11.95
N LEU A 591 15.19 -15.96 -11.65
CA LEU A 591 13.93 -15.36 -11.19
C LEU A 591 13.82 -15.42 -9.67
#